data_AF-A0A2V6MUC8-F1
#
_entry.id   AF-A0A2V6MUC8-F1
#
_cell.length_a   1.000
_cell.length_b   1.000
_cell.length_c   1.000
_cell.angle_alpha   90.00
_cell.angle_beta   90.00
_cell.angle_gamma   90.00
#
_symmetry.space_group_name_H-M   'P 1'
#
loop_
_entity.id
_entity.type
_entity.pdbx_description
1 polymer ?
#
loop_
_entity_poly.entity_id
_entity_poly.type
_entity_poly.pdbx_seq_one_letter_code
_entity_poly.pdbx_strand_id
1 'polypeptide(L)'
;MPKPGRTQKQIAERYKGNLGYYRRLHPWRRTRLIVSLFTIFGGLVAIGLFQKHGRETFFNAGKISTSHAKFADDCAQCHDRDAVTGKFTEVLRDRFRNGVAVEALDRKCETCHEKHGFHEANVVQNRSCSACHQEHRGLSNLRLVASSQCATCHNNSAMMTASAEKGMHLPRDAFHRHPHPPQQIVFELPRPPQGFTATFASFWEAHPEFQLKRVSARDPDVLRFNHQRHFASDIPPVNGQKLDCNYCH
;
A
#
# COMPACT_ATOMS: atom_id res chain seq x y z
N MET A 1 58.04 9.25 11.71
CA MET A 1 57.68 8.29 12.79
C MET A 1 56.70 8.97 13.74
N PRO A 2 55.53 8.38 14.05
CA PRO A 2 54.60 8.95 15.02
C PRO A 2 55.19 8.83 16.43
N LYS A 3 55.06 9.88 17.25
CA LYS A 3 55.55 9.87 18.64
C LYS A 3 54.85 8.75 19.43
N PRO A 4 55.58 7.93 20.20
CA PRO A 4 54.98 6.88 21.01
C PRO A 4 53.98 7.50 22.00
N GLY A 5 52.79 6.88 22.08
CA GLY A 5 51.75 7.29 23.02
C GLY A 5 52.23 7.16 24.46
N ARG A 6 51.78 8.07 25.34
CA ARG A 6 52.15 8.06 26.75
C ARG A 6 51.79 6.73 27.41
N THR A 7 52.65 6.27 28.31
CA THR A 7 52.44 5.01 29.04
C THR A 7 51.35 5.19 30.12
N GLN A 8 50.64 4.11 30.47
CA GLN A 8 49.58 4.13 31.50
C GLN A 8 50.07 4.73 32.83
N LYS A 9 51.33 4.47 33.19
CA LYS A 9 51.97 4.98 34.41
C LYS A 9 52.14 6.51 34.39
N GLN A 10 52.53 7.07 33.24
CA GLN A 10 52.62 8.53 33.03
C GLN A 10 51.25 9.22 33.07
N ILE A 11 50.20 8.53 32.65
CA ILE A 11 48.82 9.05 32.74
C ILE A 11 48.34 9.05 34.20
N ALA A 12 48.63 7.97 34.94
CA ALA A 12 48.23 7.81 36.34
C ALA A 12 48.88 8.83 37.29
N GLU A 13 50.15 9.20 37.06
CA GLU A 13 50.85 10.22 37.87
C GLU A 13 50.16 11.58 37.87
N ARG A 14 49.49 11.97 36.78
CA ARG A 14 48.74 13.23 36.68
C ARG A 14 47.58 13.34 37.68
N TYR A 15 47.08 12.21 38.17
CA TYR A 15 45.93 12.15 39.09
C TYR A 15 46.31 11.86 40.54
N LYS A 16 47.61 11.67 40.84
CA LYS A 16 48.14 11.23 42.15
C LYS A 16 47.79 12.16 43.32
N GLY A 17 47.50 13.45 43.06
CA GLY A 17 47.09 14.44 44.07
C GLY A 17 45.62 14.89 44.00
N ASN A 18 44.82 14.37 43.04
CA ASN A 18 43.43 14.77 42.85
C ASN A 18 42.50 13.54 42.87
N LEU A 19 42.48 12.85 44.02
CA LEU A 19 41.58 11.73 44.29
C LEU A 19 40.10 12.16 44.38
N GLY A 20 39.77 13.43 44.14
CA GLY A 20 38.39 13.93 44.04
C GLY A 20 37.89 14.04 42.59
N TYR A 21 38.72 13.75 41.59
CA TYR A 21 38.37 13.98 40.17
C TYR A 21 37.11 13.22 39.74
N TYR A 22 36.82 12.05 40.31
CA TYR A 22 35.60 11.27 40.03
C TYR A 22 34.33 11.89 40.64
N ARG A 23 34.44 12.78 41.65
CA ARG A 23 33.27 13.47 42.23
C ARG A 23 32.70 14.58 41.34
N ARG A 24 33.45 15.05 40.34
CA ARG A 24 32.99 16.10 39.41
C ARG A 24 33.03 15.58 37.98
N LEU A 25 31.86 15.42 37.36
CA LEU A 25 31.75 15.11 35.94
C LEU A 25 32.58 16.11 35.13
N HIS A 26 33.48 15.61 34.29
CA HIS A 26 34.32 16.40 33.41
C HIS A 26 33.47 17.44 32.63
N PRO A 27 33.92 18.71 32.48
CA PRO A 27 33.13 19.77 31.84
C PRO A 27 32.52 19.33 30.51
N TRP A 28 33.30 18.64 29.67
CA TRP A 28 32.85 18.05 28.42
C TRP A 28 31.65 17.09 28.56
N ARG A 29 31.65 16.21 29.58
CA ARG A 29 30.54 15.27 29.80
C ARG A 29 29.28 15.99 30.27
N ARG A 30 29.42 17.06 31.08
CA ARG A 30 28.29 17.91 31.49
C ARG A 30 27.71 18.68 30.31
N THR A 31 28.57 19.33 29.52
CA THR A 31 28.14 20.07 28.32
C THR A 31 27.45 19.13 27.33
N ARG A 32 28.01 17.93 27.08
CA ARG A 32 27.38 16.94 26.21
C ARG A 32 26.00 16.52 26.73
N LEU A 33 25.87 16.23 28.02
CA LEU A 33 24.58 15.89 28.64
C LEU A 33 23.57 17.04 28.48
N ILE A 34 23.97 18.27 28.79
CA ILE A 34 23.13 19.46 28.71
C ILE A 34 22.67 19.70 27.27
N VAL A 35 23.58 19.66 26.30
CA VAL A 35 23.25 19.79 24.88
C VAL A 35 22.31 18.68 24.44
N SER A 36 22.56 17.42 24.80
CA SER A 36 21.65 16.31 24.49
C SER A 36 20.25 16.52 25.07
N LEU A 37 20.14 16.97 26.32
CA LEU A 37 18.85 17.26 26.96
C LEU A 37 18.14 18.43 26.27
N PHE A 38 18.86 19.51 25.92
CA PHE A 38 18.29 20.62 25.16
C PHE A 38 17.81 20.20 23.77
N THR A 39 18.54 19.29 23.12
CA THR A 39 18.16 18.78 21.79
C THR A 39 16.90 17.93 21.88
N ILE A 40 16.80 17.05 22.87
CA ILE A 40 15.61 16.23 23.11
C ILE A 40 14.41 17.10 23.46
N PHE A 41 14.58 18.01 24.43
CA PHE A 41 13.51 18.89 24.87
C PHE A 41 13.07 19.86 23.76
N GLY A 42 14.02 20.44 23.04
CA GLY A 42 13.76 21.27 21.86
C GLY A 42 13.02 20.50 20.78
N GLY A 43 13.37 19.25 20.52
CA GLY A 43 12.65 18.36 19.61
C GLY A 43 11.21 18.10 20.05
N LEU A 44 10.98 17.81 21.34
CA LEU A 44 9.62 17.60 21.88
C LEU A 44 8.76 18.87 21.81
N VAL A 45 9.35 20.03 22.16
CA VAL A 45 8.67 21.34 22.06
C VAL A 45 8.34 21.65 20.60
N ALA A 46 9.27 21.41 19.67
CA ALA A 46 9.04 21.59 18.24
C ALA A 46 7.88 20.70 17.76
N ILE A 47 7.88 19.41 18.11
CA ILE A 47 6.77 18.50 17.77
C ILE A 47 5.44 19.03 18.29
N GLY A 48 5.37 19.45 19.56
CA GLY A 48 4.13 19.98 20.14
C GLY A 48 3.66 21.28 19.47
N LEU A 49 4.58 22.18 19.13
CA LEU A 49 4.27 23.42 18.40
C LEU A 49 3.80 23.12 16.97
N PHE A 50 4.46 22.22 16.26
CA PHE A 50 4.10 21.81 14.90
C PHE A 50 2.78 21.02 14.86
N GLN A 51 2.46 20.20 15.86
CA GLN A 51 1.16 19.54 15.93
C GLN A 51 0.00 20.52 16.10
N LYS A 52 0.22 21.65 16.79
CA LYS A 52 -0.81 22.67 17.03
C LYS A 52 -0.92 23.74 15.95
N HIS A 53 0.22 24.16 15.37
CA HIS A 53 0.30 25.32 14.47
C HIS A 53 0.96 25.00 13.13
N GLY A 54 1.44 23.77 12.93
CA GLY A 54 2.09 23.35 11.69
C GLY A 54 1.08 23.27 10.55
N ARG A 55 1.53 23.68 9.36
CA ARG A 55 0.76 23.46 8.13
C ARG A 55 0.83 21.97 7.77
N GLU A 56 -0.32 21.36 7.49
CA GLU A 56 -0.43 19.93 7.15
C GLU A 56 0.39 19.55 5.90
N THR A 57 0.80 20.53 5.10
CA THR A 57 1.62 20.35 3.89
C THR A 57 3.02 19.78 4.14
N PHE A 58 3.59 19.92 5.35
CA PHE A 58 4.96 19.46 5.63
C PHE A 58 5.07 17.93 5.75
N PHE A 59 4.00 17.25 6.15
CA PHE A 59 3.93 15.79 6.25
C PHE A 59 2.98 15.17 5.21
N ASN A 60 2.58 15.94 4.19
CA ASN A 60 1.65 15.48 3.18
C ASN A 60 2.38 14.56 2.18
N ALA A 61 1.81 13.37 1.94
CA ALA A 61 2.34 12.36 1.02
C ALA A 61 2.32 12.80 -0.46
N GLY A 62 1.72 13.95 -0.78
CA GLY A 62 1.65 14.52 -2.12
C GLY A 62 0.21 14.84 -2.53
N LYS A 63 0.02 15.30 -3.76
CA LYS A 63 -1.34 15.54 -4.30
C LYS A 63 -2.10 14.22 -4.43
N ILE A 64 -3.41 14.29 -4.20
CA ILE A 64 -4.35 13.21 -4.48
C ILE A 64 -4.76 13.20 -5.96
N SER A 65 -5.45 12.15 -6.40
CA SER A 65 -5.89 11.99 -7.77
C SER A 65 -6.90 13.06 -8.17
N THR A 66 -6.95 13.39 -9.46
CA THR A 66 -7.89 14.38 -10.00
C THR A 66 -9.35 14.02 -9.73
N SER A 67 -9.69 12.73 -9.65
CA SER A 67 -11.05 12.26 -9.33
C SER A 67 -11.50 12.69 -7.93
N HIS A 68 -10.55 12.85 -7.01
CA HIS A 68 -10.80 13.30 -5.64
C HIS A 68 -10.28 14.71 -5.36
N ALA A 69 -9.87 15.47 -6.37
CA ALA A 69 -9.25 16.80 -6.20
C ALA A 69 -10.06 17.78 -5.34
N LYS A 70 -11.39 17.64 -5.29
CA LYS A 70 -12.27 18.44 -4.42
C LYS A 70 -11.95 18.29 -2.91
N PHE A 71 -11.25 17.22 -2.53
CA PHE A 71 -10.85 16.92 -1.15
C PHE A 71 -9.37 17.25 -0.87
N ALA A 72 -8.64 17.84 -1.83
CA ALA A 72 -7.19 18.00 -1.74
C ALA A 72 -6.74 18.82 -0.51
N ASP A 73 -7.61 19.73 -0.03
CA ASP A 73 -7.36 20.59 1.12
C ASP A 73 -8.15 20.15 2.38
N ASP A 74 -8.89 19.05 2.32
CA ASP A 74 -9.70 18.52 3.43
C ASP A 74 -9.32 17.07 3.75
N CYS A 75 -8.14 16.91 4.37
CA CYS A 75 -7.60 15.61 4.77
C CYS A 75 -8.57 14.79 5.64
N ALA A 76 -9.47 15.45 6.39
CA ALA A 76 -10.40 14.81 7.29
C ALA A 76 -11.49 13.99 6.58
N GLN A 77 -11.66 14.20 5.27
CA GLN A 77 -12.55 13.39 4.44
C GLN A 77 -12.10 11.94 4.34
N CYS A 78 -10.78 11.69 4.42
CA CYS A 78 -10.22 10.34 4.32
C CYS A 78 -9.48 9.91 5.60
N HIS A 79 -8.87 10.84 6.32
CA HIS A 79 -8.07 10.55 7.52
C HIS A 79 -8.76 10.99 8.79
N ASP A 80 -8.88 10.08 9.76
CA ASP A 80 -9.30 10.46 11.11
C ASP A 80 -8.17 11.21 11.81
N ARG A 81 -8.37 12.52 12.02
CA ARG A 81 -7.46 13.37 12.81
C ARG A 81 -7.32 12.86 14.26
N ASP A 82 -8.33 12.13 14.71
CA ASP A 82 -8.45 11.58 16.06
C ASP A 82 -7.88 10.17 16.21
N ALA A 83 -7.20 9.61 15.21
CA ALA A 83 -6.51 8.30 15.34
C ALA A 83 -5.38 8.31 16.40
N VAL A 84 -5.18 9.43 17.11
CA VAL A 84 -4.27 9.64 18.24
C VAL A 84 -5.03 10.09 19.52
N THR A 85 -6.34 9.83 19.62
CA THR A 85 -7.15 10.18 20.82
C THR A 85 -7.13 9.12 21.92
N GLY A 86 -6.56 7.94 21.67
CA GLY A 86 -6.34 6.91 22.68
C GLY A 86 -5.18 7.23 23.62
N LYS A 87 -5.09 6.52 24.76
CA LYS A 87 -3.88 6.58 25.61
C LYS A 87 -2.67 6.27 24.73
N PHE A 88 -1.65 7.13 24.74
CA PHE A 88 -0.45 7.00 23.90
C PHE A 88 0.16 5.59 23.93
N THR A 89 0.09 4.91 25.09
CA THR A 89 0.55 3.53 25.28
C THR A 89 -0.26 2.49 24.48
N GLU A 90 -1.57 2.69 24.36
CA GLU A 90 -2.45 1.82 23.57
C GLU A 90 -2.25 2.07 22.09
N VAL A 91 -2.18 3.34 21.66
CA VAL A 91 -1.87 3.71 20.27
C VAL A 91 -0.52 3.14 19.83
N LEU A 92 0.52 3.24 20.66
CA LEU A 92 1.82 2.65 20.34
C LEU A 92 1.74 1.12 20.29
N ARG A 93 1.13 0.47 21.30
CA ARG A 93 1.02 -0.99 21.34
C ARG A 93 0.25 -1.53 20.13
N ASP A 94 -0.84 -0.86 19.76
CA ASP A 94 -1.65 -1.20 18.60
C ASP A 94 -0.87 -0.98 17.30
N ARG A 95 -0.21 0.18 17.13
CA ARG A 95 0.56 0.43 15.90
C ARG A 95 1.79 -0.47 15.73
N PHE A 96 2.42 -0.91 16.81
CA PHE A 96 3.54 -1.86 16.74
C PHE A 96 3.08 -3.32 16.56
N ARG A 97 1.88 -3.71 17.02
CA ARG A 97 1.37 -5.08 16.89
C ARG A 97 0.52 -5.30 15.65
N ASN A 98 -0.37 -4.36 15.36
CA ASN A 98 -1.43 -4.47 14.35
C ASN A 98 -1.21 -3.52 13.16
N GLY A 99 -0.25 -2.58 13.24
CA GLY A 99 0.03 -1.62 12.18
C GLY A 99 -0.87 -0.37 12.24
N VAL A 100 -0.88 0.42 11.16
CA VAL A 100 -1.80 1.57 11.04
C VAL A 100 -3.19 1.03 10.69
N ALA A 101 -4.21 1.36 11.48
CA ALA A 101 -5.59 0.94 11.24
C ALA A 101 -6.10 1.50 9.90
N VAL A 102 -6.12 0.65 8.87
CA VAL A 102 -6.53 1.01 7.51
C VAL A 102 -8.05 0.92 7.36
N GLU A 103 -8.72 0.20 8.27
CA GLU A 103 -10.16 0.01 8.28
C GLU A 103 -10.91 1.33 8.50
N ALA A 104 -10.33 2.28 9.23
CA ALA A 104 -10.90 3.60 9.40
C ALA A 104 -10.92 4.40 8.09
N LEU A 105 -9.83 4.30 7.32
CA LEU A 105 -9.73 4.90 5.99
C LEU A 105 -10.70 4.22 5.01
N ASP A 106 -10.78 2.89 5.02
CA ASP A 106 -11.69 2.14 4.15
C ASP A 106 -13.16 2.54 4.37
N ARG A 107 -13.58 2.68 5.64
CA ARG A 107 -14.94 3.15 5.97
C ARG A 107 -15.24 4.53 5.38
N LYS A 108 -14.25 5.43 5.30
CA LYS A 108 -14.43 6.75 4.67
C LYS A 108 -14.67 6.61 3.17
N CYS A 109 -13.92 5.74 2.49
CA CYS A 109 -14.15 5.42 1.09
C CYS A 109 -15.58 4.89 0.87
N GLU A 110 -16.02 3.99 1.75
CA GLU A 110 -17.34 3.36 1.68
C GLU A 110 -18.50 4.35 1.82
N THR A 111 -18.34 5.49 2.52
CA THR A 111 -19.41 6.50 2.66
C THR A 111 -19.90 7.07 1.32
N CYS A 112 -19.02 7.13 0.32
CA CYS A 112 -19.37 7.61 -1.03
C CYS A 112 -19.46 6.46 -2.03
N HIS A 113 -18.84 5.31 -1.74
CA HIS A 113 -18.77 4.16 -2.64
C HIS A 113 -19.64 2.97 -2.20
N GLU A 114 -20.79 3.23 -1.56
CA GLU A 114 -21.71 2.22 -1.01
C GLU A 114 -22.25 1.21 -2.05
N LYS A 115 -22.36 1.62 -3.31
CA LYS A 115 -23.03 0.83 -4.38
C LYS A 115 -22.09 -0.06 -5.20
N HIS A 116 -20.80 -0.09 -4.88
CA HIS A 116 -19.81 -0.78 -5.71
C HIS A 116 -19.15 -1.91 -4.92
N GLY A 117 -19.50 -3.16 -5.26
CA GLY A 117 -18.69 -4.31 -4.91
C GLY A 117 -17.40 -4.25 -5.72
N PHE A 118 -16.34 -3.65 -5.18
CA PHE A 118 -15.03 -3.59 -5.86
C PHE A 118 -14.31 -4.95 -5.87
N HIS A 119 -14.71 -5.84 -4.96
CA HIS A 119 -14.21 -7.20 -4.86
C HIS A 119 -15.17 -8.19 -5.50
N GLU A 120 -14.62 -9.29 -6.01
CA GLU A 120 -15.43 -10.42 -6.48
C GLU A 120 -16.24 -11.03 -5.33
N ALA A 121 -17.45 -11.51 -5.58
CA ALA A 121 -18.38 -11.95 -4.53
C ALA A 121 -17.82 -13.10 -3.66
N ASN A 122 -16.92 -13.91 -4.23
CA ASN A 122 -16.28 -15.04 -3.55
C ASN A 122 -14.90 -14.71 -2.96
N VAL A 123 -14.52 -13.43 -2.80
CA VAL A 123 -13.34 -13.06 -2.02
C VAL A 123 -13.52 -13.52 -0.56
N VAL A 124 -12.49 -14.15 -0.01
CA VAL A 124 -12.51 -14.72 1.35
C VAL A 124 -11.86 -13.83 2.40
N GLN A 125 -11.09 -12.82 1.97
CA GLN A 125 -10.46 -11.86 2.85
C GLN A 125 -10.64 -10.45 2.28
N ASN A 126 -11.27 -9.57 3.06
CA ASN A 126 -11.34 -8.15 2.72
C ASN A 126 -9.95 -7.53 2.80
N ARG A 127 -9.60 -6.76 1.77
CA ARG A 127 -8.39 -5.94 1.73
C ARG A 127 -8.78 -4.49 1.75
N SER A 128 -7.90 -3.65 2.30
CA SER A 128 -8.11 -2.21 2.26
C SER A 128 -8.16 -1.69 0.83
N CYS A 129 -9.04 -0.72 0.58
CA CYS A 129 -9.13 -0.01 -0.69
C CYS A 129 -7.75 0.54 -1.07
N SER A 130 -7.02 1.08 -0.08
CA SER A 130 -5.71 1.71 -0.26
C SER A 130 -4.57 0.74 -0.62
N ALA A 131 -4.78 -0.57 -0.43
CA ALA A 131 -3.78 -1.58 -0.82
C ALA A 131 -3.58 -1.58 -2.35
N CYS A 132 -4.69 -1.52 -3.09
CA CYS A 132 -4.70 -1.47 -4.55
C CYS A 132 -4.83 -0.03 -5.06
N HIS A 133 -5.74 0.76 -4.50
CA HIS A 133 -6.06 2.12 -4.93
C HIS A 133 -5.27 3.15 -4.11
N GLN A 134 -4.08 3.50 -4.58
CA GLN A 134 -3.21 4.45 -3.88
C GLN A 134 -3.44 5.89 -4.37
N GLU A 135 -4.13 6.67 -3.55
CA GLU A 135 -4.59 8.03 -3.86
C GLU A 135 -3.44 9.02 -4.11
N HIS A 136 -2.50 9.16 -3.16
CA HIS A 136 -1.39 10.13 -3.26
C HIS A 136 -0.32 9.78 -4.31
N ARG A 137 -0.44 8.63 -4.97
CA ARG A 137 0.50 8.17 -6.01
C ARG A 137 -0.10 8.21 -7.40
N GLY A 138 -1.37 8.58 -7.50
CA GLY A 138 -2.10 8.68 -8.74
C GLY A 138 -2.35 10.15 -9.06
N LEU A 139 -1.73 10.70 -10.11
CA LEU A 139 -1.94 12.11 -10.46
C LEU A 139 -3.28 12.31 -11.18
N SER A 140 -3.47 11.67 -12.34
CA SER A 140 -4.68 11.76 -13.17
C SER A 140 -5.80 10.78 -12.79
N ASN A 141 -5.44 9.73 -12.06
CA ASN A 141 -6.32 8.63 -11.66
C ASN A 141 -5.64 7.89 -10.51
N LEU A 142 -6.37 7.07 -9.76
CA LEU A 142 -5.78 6.15 -8.79
C LEU A 142 -4.61 5.38 -9.42
N ARG A 143 -3.52 5.18 -8.66
CA ARG A 143 -2.34 4.48 -9.15
C ARG A 143 -2.72 3.16 -9.81
N LEU A 144 -2.19 2.90 -11.01
CA LEU A 144 -2.33 1.61 -11.68
C LEU A 144 -1.80 0.47 -10.79
N VAL A 145 -2.59 -0.58 -10.68
CA VAL A 145 -2.29 -1.73 -9.84
C VAL A 145 -1.26 -2.59 -10.57
N ALA A 146 -0.11 -2.83 -9.94
CA ALA A 146 0.89 -3.74 -10.49
C ALA A 146 0.44 -5.19 -10.32
N SER A 147 0.85 -6.08 -11.24
CA SER A 147 0.57 -7.52 -11.17
C SER A 147 0.94 -8.19 -9.84
N SER A 148 1.99 -7.69 -9.18
CA SER A 148 2.40 -8.17 -7.85
C SER A 148 1.35 -7.94 -6.76
N GLN A 149 0.52 -6.90 -6.88
CA GLN A 149 -0.57 -6.64 -5.95
C GLN A 149 -1.71 -7.65 -6.15
N CYS A 150 -2.00 -8.04 -7.40
CA CYS A 150 -2.98 -9.09 -7.68
C CYS A 150 -2.50 -10.44 -7.15
N ALA A 151 -1.21 -10.72 -7.28
CA ALA A 151 -0.57 -11.94 -6.76
C ALA A 151 -0.66 -12.06 -5.22
N THR A 152 -0.90 -10.98 -4.47
CA THR A 152 -1.07 -11.06 -3.00
C THR A 152 -2.24 -11.93 -2.57
N CYS A 153 -3.24 -12.07 -3.43
CA CYS A 153 -4.36 -12.98 -3.24
C CYS A 153 -4.28 -14.18 -4.18
N HIS A 154 -3.94 -13.95 -5.46
CA HIS A 154 -3.99 -14.98 -6.48
C HIS A 154 -2.80 -15.95 -6.49
N ASN A 155 -1.67 -15.61 -5.86
CA ASN A 155 -0.53 -16.53 -5.73
C ASN A 155 -0.59 -17.37 -4.44
N ASN A 156 -1.79 -17.54 -3.87
CA ASN A 156 -2.01 -18.33 -2.66
C ASN A 156 -3.06 -19.40 -2.93
N SER A 157 -2.61 -20.66 -2.97
CA SER A 157 -3.49 -21.80 -3.25
C SER A 157 -4.59 -21.97 -2.21
N ALA A 158 -4.29 -21.83 -0.92
CA ALA A 158 -5.29 -21.95 0.14
C ALA A 158 -6.39 -20.87 0.00
N MET A 159 -6.00 -19.63 -0.32
CA MET A 159 -6.94 -18.53 -0.55
C MET A 159 -7.82 -18.79 -1.78
N MET A 160 -7.24 -19.25 -2.88
CA MET A 160 -7.95 -19.55 -4.11
C MET A 160 -8.89 -20.75 -3.98
N THR A 161 -8.50 -21.79 -3.26
CA THR A 161 -9.38 -22.93 -2.94
C THR A 161 -10.56 -22.49 -2.09
N ALA A 162 -10.34 -21.73 -1.02
CA ALA A 162 -11.43 -21.22 -0.19
C ALA A 162 -12.37 -20.29 -0.98
N SER A 163 -11.82 -19.50 -1.90
CA SER A 163 -12.61 -18.66 -2.82
C SER A 163 -13.45 -19.51 -3.79
N ALA A 164 -12.91 -20.62 -4.28
CA ALA A 164 -13.64 -21.55 -5.13
C ALA A 164 -14.82 -22.18 -4.37
N GLU A 165 -14.57 -22.70 -3.17
CA GLU A 165 -15.58 -23.29 -2.28
C GLU A 165 -16.70 -22.29 -1.96
N LYS A 166 -16.35 -21.08 -1.50
CA LYS A 166 -17.33 -20.01 -1.28
C LYS A 166 -18.14 -19.72 -2.54
N GLY A 167 -17.47 -19.68 -3.70
CA GLY A 167 -18.10 -19.36 -4.97
C GLY A 167 -19.02 -20.44 -5.53
N MET A 168 -18.95 -21.67 -5.04
CA MET A 168 -19.88 -22.76 -5.39
C MET A 168 -21.23 -22.61 -4.69
N HIS A 169 -21.29 -21.87 -3.59
CA HIS A 169 -22.50 -21.66 -2.79
C HIS A 169 -23.21 -20.32 -3.08
N LEU A 170 -22.64 -19.50 -3.97
CA LEU A 170 -23.20 -18.21 -4.36
C LEU A 170 -24.04 -18.33 -5.64
N PRO A 171 -25.13 -17.56 -5.75
CA PRO A 171 -25.91 -17.55 -6.97
C PRO A 171 -25.12 -16.86 -8.09
N ARG A 172 -25.39 -17.23 -9.35
CA ARG A 172 -24.56 -16.82 -10.49
C ARG A 172 -24.59 -15.30 -10.74
N ASP A 173 -25.73 -14.68 -10.52
CA ASP A 173 -25.97 -13.24 -10.59
C ASP A 173 -25.06 -12.44 -9.64
N ALA A 174 -24.63 -13.02 -8.51
CA ALA A 174 -23.68 -12.36 -7.61
C ALA A 174 -22.32 -12.05 -8.26
N PHE A 175 -21.95 -12.74 -9.35
CA PHE A 175 -20.69 -12.53 -10.07
C PHE A 175 -20.82 -11.52 -11.23
N HIS A 176 -22.03 -11.02 -11.51
CA HIS A 176 -22.27 -10.09 -12.62
C HIS A 176 -22.10 -8.65 -12.13
N ARG A 177 -20.84 -8.17 -12.10
CA ARG A 177 -20.51 -6.79 -11.64
C ARG A 177 -21.09 -5.68 -12.53
N HIS A 178 -21.32 -5.96 -13.80
CA HIS A 178 -21.88 -5.01 -14.76
C HIS A 178 -22.98 -5.69 -15.58
N PRO A 179 -24.23 -5.72 -15.09
CA PRO A 179 -25.33 -6.29 -15.86
C PRO A 179 -25.50 -5.52 -17.17
N HIS A 180 -25.52 -6.25 -18.28
CA HIS A 180 -25.72 -5.67 -19.59
C HIS A 180 -27.17 -5.17 -19.74
N PRO A 181 -27.40 -4.04 -20.44
CA PRO A 181 -28.74 -3.61 -20.76
C PRO A 181 -29.46 -4.70 -21.59
N PRO A 182 -30.79 -4.86 -21.45
CA PRO A 182 -31.54 -5.96 -22.08
C PRO A 182 -31.40 -6.04 -23.61
N GLN A 183 -31.01 -4.94 -24.25
CA GLN A 183 -30.89 -4.81 -25.71
C GLN A 183 -29.51 -5.22 -26.23
N GLN A 184 -28.53 -5.44 -25.35
CA GLN A 184 -27.18 -5.82 -25.75
C GLN A 184 -27.11 -7.33 -25.98
N ILE A 185 -26.72 -7.74 -27.19
CA ILE A 185 -26.39 -9.14 -27.49
C ILE A 185 -25.01 -9.41 -26.88
N VAL A 186 -24.95 -10.29 -25.90
CA VAL A 186 -23.71 -10.66 -25.20
C VAL A 186 -23.42 -12.12 -25.45
N PHE A 187 -22.20 -12.40 -25.91
CA PHE A 187 -21.69 -13.77 -25.94
C PHE A 187 -21.12 -14.11 -24.56
N GLU A 188 -21.82 -14.94 -23.80
CA GLU A 188 -21.42 -15.34 -22.46
C GLU A 188 -21.23 -16.86 -22.40
N LEU A 189 -20.03 -17.29 -22.01
CA LEU A 189 -19.74 -18.70 -21.76
C LEU A 189 -20.17 -19.09 -20.35
N PRO A 190 -20.63 -20.33 -20.11
CA PRO A 190 -21.03 -20.74 -18.78
C PRO A 190 -19.83 -20.67 -17.81
N ARG A 191 -20.05 -20.04 -16.65
CA ARG A 191 -19.07 -20.03 -15.55
C ARG A 191 -18.74 -21.47 -15.13
N PRO A 192 -17.46 -21.86 -15.03
CA PRO A 192 -17.07 -23.17 -14.48
C PRO A 192 -17.62 -23.37 -13.06
N PRO A 193 -17.92 -24.61 -12.61
CA PRO A 193 -18.45 -24.86 -11.26
C PRO A 193 -17.59 -24.26 -10.14
N GLN A 194 -16.26 -24.42 -10.23
CA GLN A 194 -15.29 -23.85 -9.29
C GLN A 194 -14.99 -22.35 -9.52
N GLY A 195 -15.59 -21.72 -10.53
CA GLY A 195 -15.29 -20.36 -10.94
C GLY A 195 -13.93 -20.19 -11.61
N PHE A 196 -13.41 -18.95 -11.60
CA PHE A 196 -12.13 -18.56 -12.20
C PHE A 196 -11.05 -18.33 -11.13
N THR A 197 -10.87 -19.30 -10.23
CA THR A 197 -10.03 -19.21 -9.03
C THR A 197 -8.67 -19.89 -9.20
N ALA A 198 -8.10 -19.87 -10.42
CA ALA A 198 -6.77 -20.43 -10.64
C ALA A 198 -5.68 -19.61 -9.94
N THR A 199 -4.68 -20.28 -9.38
CA THR A 199 -3.50 -19.61 -8.83
C THR A 199 -2.57 -19.14 -9.94
N PHE A 200 -2.01 -17.95 -9.81
CA PHE A 200 -0.94 -17.46 -10.68
C PHE A 200 0.07 -16.61 -9.92
N ALA A 201 1.34 -16.73 -10.28
CA ALA A 201 2.42 -15.95 -9.68
C ALA A 201 2.46 -14.51 -10.21
N SER A 202 2.21 -14.34 -11.51
CA SER A 202 2.06 -13.04 -12.16
C SER A 202 1.25 -13.20 -13.45
N PHE A 203 0.69 -12.09 -13.95
CA PHE A 203 0.04 -12.07 -15.26
C PHE A 203 0.98 -12.34 -16.43
N TRP A 204 2.29 -12.17 -16.24
CA TRP A 204 3.27 -12.42 -17.31
C TRP A 204 3.65 -13.89 -17.44
N GLU A 205 3.74 -14.59 -16.31
CA GLU A 205 4.35 -15.92 -16.24
C GLU A 205 3.32 -17.05 -16.30
N ALA A 206 2.13 -16.85 -15.72
CA ALA A 206 1.18 -17.93 -15.51
C ALA A 206 -0.29 -17.48 -15.54
N HIS A 207 -0.65 -16.50 -16.39
CA HIS A 207 -2.05 -16.12 -16.52
C HIS A 207 -2.89 -17.28 -17.08
N PRO A 208 -4.15 -17.47 -16.62
CA PRO A 208 -5.02 -18.52 -17.15
C PRO A 208 -5.28 -18.35 -18.65
N GLU A 209 -5.40 -19.46 -19.38
CA GLU A 209 -5.82 -19.44 -20.79
C GLU A 209 -7.25 -18.87 -20.92
N PHE A 210 -7.49 -18.13 -22.00
CA PHE A 210 -8.82 -17.63 -22.35
C PHE A 210 -9.83 -18.76 -22.38
N GLN A 211 -10.98 -18.54 -21.76
CA GLN A 211 -12.01 -19.57 -21.63
C GLN A 211 -12.44 -20.12 -22.99
N LEU A 212 -12.55 -19.27 -24.01
CA LEU A 212 -12.84 -19.64 -25.40
C LEU A 212 -11.95 -20.80 -25.88
N LYS A 213 -10.64 -20.70 -25.70
CA LYS A 213 -9.70 -21.76 -26.07
C LYS A 213 -9.79 -22.96 -25.16
N ARG A 214 -9.91 -22.75 -23.84
CA ARG A 214 -10.00 -23.84 -22.85
C ARG A 214 -11.18 -24.77 -23.12
N VAL A 215 -12.32 -24.23 -23.58
CA VAL A 215 -13.52 -25.02 -23.90
C VAL A 215 -13.67 -25.28 -25.41
N SER A 216 -12.69 -24.90 -26.23
CA SER A 216 -12.76 -24.96 -27.69
C SER A 216 -14.02 -24.32 -28.28
N ALA A 217 -14.53 -23.26 -27.64
CA ALA A 217 -15.65 -22.49 -28.16
C ALA A 217 -15.19 -21.65 -29.36
N ARG A 218 -16.07 -21.56 -30.35
CA ARG A 218 -15.86 -20.67 -31.50
C ARG A 218 -16.01 -19.22 -31.05
N ASP A 219 -14.97 -18.44 -31.26
CA ASP A 219 -15.01 -16.99 -31.10
C ASP A 219 -15.99 -16.40 -32.15
N PRO A 220 -17.08 -15.74 -31.72
CA PRO A 220 -18.04 -15.15 -32.65
C PRO A 220 -17.53 -13.86 -33.30
N ASP A 221 -16.43 -13.28 -32.80
CA ASP A 221 -15.90 -12.03 -33.32
C ASP A 221 -15.16 -12.22 -34.65
N VAL A 222 -15.25 -11.21 -35.50
CA VAL A 222 -14.52 -11.14 -36.77
C VAL A 222 -13.07 -10.72 -36.50
N LEU A 223 -12.84 -9.90 -35.48
CA LEU A 223 -11.52 -9.46 -35.04
C LEU A 223 -10.98 -10.38 -33.95
N ARG A 224 -9.95 -11.15 -34.28
CA ARG A 224 -9.32 -12.06 -33.32
C ARG A 224 -8.24 -11.35 -32.52
N PHE A 225 -8.29 -11.47 -31.20
CA PHE A 225 -7.22 -10.99 -30.34
C PHE A 225 -5.94 -11.83 -30.53
N ASN A 226 -4.89 -11.23 -31.10
CA ASN A 226 -3.60 -11.87 -31.31
C ASN A 226 -2.54 -11.27 -30.36
N HIS A 227 -2.14 -12.03 -29.35
CA HIS A 227 -1.12 -11.61 -28.37
C HIS A 227 0.21 -11.28 -29.05
N GLN A 228 0.67 -12.12 -29.98
CA GLN A 228 1.95 -11.93 -30.66
C GLN A 228 1.98 -10.59 -31.43
N ARG A 229 0.85 -10.20 -32.04
CA ARG A 229 0.73 -8.91 -32.71
C ARG A 229 0.87 -7.75 -31.72
N HIS A 230 0.22 -7.84 -30.55
CA HIS A 230 0.26 -6.80 -29.51
C HIS A 230 1.65 -6.58 -28.90
N PHE A 231 2.53 -7.58 -28.95
CA PHE A 231 3.92 -7.44 -28.50
C PHE A 231 4.90 -6.97 -29.59
N ALA A 232 4.45 -6.85 -30.84
CA ALA A 232 5.30 -6.41 -31.94
C ALA A 232 5.78 -4.97 -31.73
N SER A 233 6.98 -4.67 -32.22
CA SER A 233 7.61 -3.34 -32.06
C SER A 233 7.04 -2.27 -33.00
N ASP A 234 6.22 -2.67 -33.98
CA ASP A 234 5.63 -1.81 -35.00
C ASP A 234 4.25 -1.25 -34.61
N ILE A 235 3.72 -1.62 -33.43
CA ILE A 235 2.50 -1.01 -32.91
C ILE A 235 2.86 0.35 -32.26
N PRO A 236 2.22 1.45 -32.69
CA PRO A 236 2.45 2.76 -32.10
C PRO A 236 2.16 2.78 -30.59
N PRO A 237 2.97 3.48 -29.78
CA PRO A 237 2.71 3.62 -28.36
C PRO A 237 1.44 4.45 -28.11
N VAL A 238 0.70 4.09 -27.07
CA VAL A 238 -0.46 4.87 -26.57
C VAL A 238 0.04 5.80 -25.48
N ASN A 239 -0.13 7.11 -25.66
CA ASN A 239 0.40 8.13 -24.73
C ASN A 239 1.92 8.01 -24.46
N GLY A 240 2.69 7.62 -25.48
CA GLY A 240 4.14 7.46 -25.37
C GLY A 240 4.60 6.18 -24.64
N GLN A 241 3.67 5.31 -24.24
CA GLN A 241 3.98 4.02 -23.64
C GLN A 241 3.56 2.88 -24.56
N LYS A 242 4.40 1.84 -24.66
CA LYS A 242 4.03 0.60 -25.33
C LYS A 242 2.90 -0.07 -24.53
N LEU A 243 1.93 -0.66 -25.23
CA LEU A 243 0.91 -1.48 -24.58
C LEU A 243 1.60 -2.62 -23.83
N ASP A 244 1.36 -2.67 -22.52
CA ASP A 244 1.75 -3.78 -21.65
C ASP A 244 0.52 -4.56 -21.19
N CYS A 245 0.72 -5.66 -20.47
CA CYS A 245 -0.39 -6.51 -20.02
C CYS A 245 -1.38 -5.78 -19.09
N ASN A 246 -0.95 -4.73 -18.38
CA ASN A 246 -1.81 -3.96 -17.48
C ASN A 246 -2.70 -2.96 -18.25
N TYR A 247 -2.49 -2.77 -19.56
CA TYR A 247 -3.43 -1.99 -20.38
C TYR A 247 -4.71 -2.76 -20.70
N CYS A 248 -4.70 -4.08 -20.59
CA CYS A 248 -5.82 -4.95 -20.94
C CYS A 248 -6.51 -5.58 -19.71
N HIS A 249 -5.97 -5.37 -18.50
CA HIS A 249 -6.40 -5.98 -17.24
C HIS A 249 -6.46 -4.93 -16.13
#